data_AF-A0A1F3P078-F1
#
_entry.id   AF-A0A1F3P078-F1
#
_cell.length_a   1.000
_cell.length_b   1.000
_cell.length_c   1.000
_cell.angle_alpha   90.00
_cell.angle_beta   90.00
_cell.angle_gamma   90.00
#
_symmetry.space_group_name_H-M   'P 1'
#
loop_
_entity.id
_entity.type
_entity.pdbx_description
1 polymer ?
#
loop_
_entity_poly.entity_id
_entity_poly.type
_entity_poly.pdbx_seq_one_letter_code
_entity_poly.pdbx_strand_id
1 'polypeptide(L)'
;MPEKDFYTHCWELNHKGLIKQGPKNTTVEYMLKNELNNPGTMNFYPSFIDGKISEMPVRFIYTGWAPWNKKLSADSLQIDILTWYKKKYGDNFMKVDHPERGPAYVQLNGNRRITIFKENDMNVWAVFTDMSVIKEPIDSLKAGNATDDNTKKSN
;
A
#
# COMPACT_ATOMS: atom_id res chain seq x y z
N MET A 1 16.10 5.00 2.09
CA MET A 1 16.88 4.88 0.83
C MET A 1 16.84 6.23 0.13
N PRO A 2 17.99 6.79 -0.29
CA PRO A 2 18.05 7.98 -1.15
C PRO A 2 17.38 7.76 -2.51
N GLU A 3 16.84 8.83 -3.10
CA GLU A 3 16.19 8.81 -4.42
C GLU A 3 17.10 8.31 -5.55
N LYS A 4 18.35 8.79 -5.58
CA LYS A 4 19.33 8.34 -6.58
C LYS A 4 19.56 6.82 -6.51
N ASP A 5 19.68 6.28 -5.30
CA ASP A 5 19.91 4.85 -5.10
C ASP A 5 18.73 4.01 -5.58
N PHE A 6 17.50 4.50 -5.39
CA PHE A 6 16.30 3.87 -5.92
C PHE A 6 16.33 3.79 -7.45
N TYR A 7 16.66 4.89 -8.13
CA TYR A 7 16.74 4.90 -9.60
C TYR A 7 17.85 4.01 -10.13
N THR A 8 19.05 4.05 -9.52
CA THR A 8 20.16 3.17 -9.90
C THR A 8 19.76 1.70 -9.72
N HIS A 9 19.14 1.36 -8.60
CA HIS A 9 18.69 0.00 -8.34
C HIS A 9 17.66 -0.48 -9.38
N CYS A 10 16.68 0.36 -9.71
CA CYS A 10 15.69 0.03 -10.74
C CYS A 10 16.32 -0.11 -12.13
N TRP A 11 17.29 0.74 -12.46
CA TRP A 11 18.00 0.64 -13.74
C TRP A 11 18.75 -0.70 -13.86
N GLU A 12 19.46 -1.11 -12.81
CA GLU A 12 20.17 -2.40 -12.79
C GLU A 12 19.22 -3.60 -12.90
N LEU A 13 18.11 -3.58 -12.17
CA LEU A 13 17.11 -4.65 -12.22
C LEU A 13 16.42 -4.72 -13.59
N ASN A 14 16.16 -3.58 -14.22
CA ASN A 14 15.59 -3.53 -15.56
C ASN A 14 16.57 -4.07 -16.60
N HIS A 15 17.87 -3.74 -16.48
CA HIS A 15 18.90 -4.27 -17.36
C HIS A 15 19.04 -5.81 -17.26
N LYS A 16 18.78 -6.36 -16.06
CA LYS A 16 18.71 -7.81 -15.82
C LYS A 16 17.38 -8.46 -16.28
N GLY A 17 16.43 -7.67 -16.79
CA GLY A 17 15.11 -8.15 -17.20
C GLY A 17 14.20 -8.60 -16.05
N LEU A 18 14.51 -8.20 -14.81
CA LEU A 18 13.75 -8.60 -13.61
C LEU A 18 12.53 -7.71 -13.37
N ILE A 19 12.60 -6.46 -13.82
CA ILE A 19 11.50 -5.50 -13.77
C ILE A 19 11.34 -4.81 -15.12
N LYS A 20 10.18 -4.23 -15.34
CA LYS A 20 9.87 -3.41 -16.52
C LYS A 20 9.04 -2.19 -16.12
N GLN A 21 8.74 -1.35 -17.11
CA GLN A 21 7.79 -0.26 -16.92
C GLN A 21 6.38 -0.84 -16.73
N GLY A 22 5.68 -0.31 -15.73
CA GLY A 22 4.28 -0.63 -15.46
C GLY A 22 3.32 0.20 -16.30
N PRO A 23 2.01 0.11 -16.00
CA PRO A 23 0.97 0.83 -16.73
C PRO A 23 1.24 2.32 -16.82
N LYS A 24 1.02 2.91 -18.01
CA LYS A 24 1.22 4.34 -18.31
C LYS A 24 2.65 4.85 -18.08
N ASN A 25 3.63 3.97 -17.91
CA ASN A 25 5.03 4.30 -17.63
C ASN A 25 5.24 5.14 -16.34
N THR A 26 4.30 5.04 -15.38
CA THR A 26 4.37 5.80 -14.11
C THR A 26 4.87 4.97 -12.94
N THR A 27 5.02 3.65 -13.12
CA THR A 27 5.44 2.72 -12.06
C THR A 27 6.50 1.76 -12.57
N VAL A 28 7.22 1.16 -11.62
CA VAL A 28 8.02 -0.04 -11.86
C VAL A 28 7.11 -1.25 -11.68
N GLU A 29 7.15 -2.20 -12.62
CA GLU A 29 6.41 -3.45 -12.56
C GLU A 29 7.36 -4.64 -12.37
N TYR A 30 7.02 -5.49 -11.41
CA TYR A 30 7.61 -6.82 -11.22
C TYR A 30 6.53 -7.90 -11.37
N MET A 31 6.88 -8.99 -12.05
CA MET A 31 5.98 -10.13 -12.25
C MET A 31 6.17 -11.17 -11.16
N LEU A 32 5.13 -11.38 -10.35
CA LEU A 32 5.06 -12.43 -9.35
C LEU A 32 4.62 -13.71 -10.06
N LYS A 33 5.55 -14.63 -10.30
CA LYS A 33 5.27 -15.88 -11.01
C LYS A 33 4.84 -16.97 -10.05
N ASN A 34 5.56 -17.11 -8.94
CA ASN A 34 5.44 -18.23 -7.99
C ASN A 34 5.48 -17.77 -6.51
N GLU A 35 5.53 -16.46 -6.26
CA GLU A 35 5.59 -15.87 -4.92
C GLU A 35 4.23 -15.89 -4.22
N LEU A 36 3.16 -15.88 -5.01
CA LEU A 36 1.76 -15.94 -4.61
C LEU A 36 1.13 -17.26 -5.07
N ASN A 37 -0.04 -17.61 -4.54
CA ASN A 37 -0.81 -18.78 -4.95
C ASN A 37 -1.21 -18.76 -6.43
N ASN A 38 -1.29 -17.56 -7.04
CA ASN A 38 -1.53 -17.39 -8.47
C ASN A 38 -0.62 -16.29 -9.02
N PRO A 39 -0.25 -16.33 -10.32
CA PRO A 39 0.55 -15.28 -10.92
C PRO A 39 -0.08 -13.90 -10.80
N GLY A 40 0.76 -12.90 -10.58
CA GLY A 40 0.35 -11.52 -10.38
C GLY A 40 1.40 -10.53 -10.83
N THR A 41 1.08 -9.26 -10.73
CA THR A 41 2.03 -8.16 -10.92
C THR A 41 2.02 -7.29 -9.68
N MET A 42 3.20 -6.79 -9.31
CA MET A 42 3.32 -5.70 -8.36
C MET A 42 3.86 -4.45 -9.04
N ASN A 43 3.18 -3.34 -8.82
CA ASN A 43 3.50 -2.02 -9.37
C ASN A 43 3.83 -1.07 -8.22
N PHE A 44 4.98 -0.40 -8.28
CA PHE A 44 5.41 0.49 -7.21
C PHE A 44 6.12 1.73 -7.73
N TYR A 45 5.98 2.81 -6.96
CA TYR A 45 6.76 4.02 -7.11
C TYR A 45 6.78 4.78 -5.78
N PRO A 46 7.95 5.04 -5.19
CA PRO A 46 8.03 5.68 -3.88
C PRO A 46 7.74 7.18 -3.93
N SER A 47 7.30 7.72 -2.80
CA SER A 47 7.32 9.15 -2.49
C SER A 47 8.59 9.49 -1.72
N PHE A 48 9.11 10.70 -1.95
CA PHE A 48 10.35 11.16 -1.34
C PHE A 48 10.10 12.41 -0.50
N ILE A 49 10.74 12.46 0.66
CA ILE A 49 10.87 13.67 1.50
C ILE A 49 12.35 13.83 1.81
N ASP A 50 12.88 15.04 1.63
CA ASP A 50 14.31 15.34 1.80
C ASP A 50 15.23 14.37 1.04
N GLY A 51 14.83 13.99 -0.18
CA GLY A 51 15.58 13.09 -1.06
C GLY A 51 15.64 11.63 -0.60
N LYS A 52 14.80 11.24 0.37
CA LYS A 52 14.71 9.86 0.90
C LYS A 52 13.30 9.33 0.79
N ILE A 53 13.17 8.03 0.54
CA ILE A 53 11.87 7.34 0.52
C ILE A 53 11.17 7.54 1.87
N SER A 54 10.02 8.20 1.85
CA SER A 54 9.10 8.35 3.00
C SER A 54 7.97 7.33 2.93
N GLU A 55 7.49 7.04 1.73
CA GLU A 55 6.45 6.05 1.49
C GLU A 55 6.74 5.27 0.20
N MET A 56 6.42 3.98 0.18
CA MET A 56 6.50 3.13 -1.00
C MET A 56 5.20 2.34 -1.13
N PRO A 57 4.20 2.88 -1.84
CA PRO A 57 2.98 2.16 -2.15
C PRO A 57 3.26 1.09 -3.23
N VAL A 58 2.83 -0.14 -2.95
CA VAL A 58 2.94 -1.27 -3.87
C VAL A 58 1.55 -1.81 -4.17
N ARG A 59 1.15 -1.75 -5.44
CA ARG A 59 -0.15 -2.23 -5.92
C ARG A 59 -0.01 -3.62 -6.51
N PHE A 60 -0.87 -4.52 -6.07
CA PHE A 60 -0.91 -5.90 -6.53
C PHE A 60 -2.20 -6.18 -7.28
N ILE A 61 -2.10 -7.05 -8.28
CA ILE A 61 -3.23 -7.63 -9.01
C ILE A 61 -2.86 -9.03 -9.52
N TYR A 62 -3.81 -9.96 -9.50
CA TYR A 62 -3.65 -11.24 -10.19
C TYR A 62 -3.78 -11.05 -11.70
N THR A 63 -2.89 -11.67 -12.48
CA THR A 63 -2.93 -11.56 -13.95
C THR A 63 -4.20 -12.17 -14.55
N GLY A 64 -4.79 -13.16 -13.89
CA GLY A 64 -6.04 -13.82 -14.29
C GLY A 64 -7.32 -13.22 -13.72
N TRP A 65 -7.27 -12.03 -13.11
CA TRP A 65 -8.47 -11.38 -12.55
C TRP A 65 -9.51 -11.14 -13.65
N ALA A 66 -10.78 -11.43 -13.33
CA ALA A 66 -11.94 -11.05 -14.12
C ALA A 66 -13.15 -10.86 -13.19
N PRO A 67 -14.16 -10.04 -13.55
CA PRO A 67 -15.31 -9.75 -12.68
C PRO A 67 -16.10 -10.99 -12.21
N TRP A 68 -16.15 -12.02 -13.04
CA TRP A 68 -16.81 -13.30 -12.74
C TRP A 68 -15.92 -14.29 -11.95
N ASN A 69 -14.61 -14.05 -11.87
CA ASN A 69 -13.67 -14.94 -11.21
C ASN A 69 -13.43 -14.53 -9.75
N LYS A 70 -14.34 -14.93 -8.86
CA LYS A 70 -14.23 -14.61 -7.42
C LYS A 70 -13.00 -15.22 -6.74
N LYS A 71 -12.43 -16.29 -7.28
CA LYS A 71 -11.22 -16.93 -6.75
C LYS A 71 -9.96 -16.09 -6.96
N LEU A 72 -9.93 -15.27 -8.01
CA LEU A 72 -8.82 -14.37 -8.32
C LEU A 72 -9.21 -12.91 -8.07
N SER A 73 -9.91 -12.64 -6.96
CA SER A 73 -10.34 -11.30 -6.56
C SER A 73 -9.38 -10.67 -5.54
N ALA A 74 -9.59 -9.40 -5.21
CA ALA A 74 -8.82 -8.71 -4.18
C ALA A 74 -8.95 -9.37 -2.79
N ASP A 75 -10.07 -10.07 -2.51
CA ASP A 75 -10.26 -10.77 -1.24
C ASP A 75 -9.25 -11.91 -1.07
N SER A 76 -9.11 -12.77 -2.08
CA SER A 76 -8.11 -13.84 -2.05
C SER A 76 -6.69 -13.30 -2.16
N LEU A 77 -6.50 -12.28 -2.99
CA LEU A 77 -5.20 -11.62 -3.17
C LEU A 77 -4.68 -11.01 -1.87
N GLN A 78 -5.53 -10.37 -1.07
CA GLN A 78 -5.12 -9.75 0.19
C GLN A 78 -4.56 -10.77 1.18
N ILE A 79 -5.20 -11.93 1.29
CA ILE A 79 -4.76 -13.02 2.17
C ILE A 79 -3.46 -13.65 1.68
N ASP A 80 -3.32 -13.81 0.37
CA ASP A 80 -2.11 -14.34 -0.26
C ASP A 80 -0.90 -13.41 -0.04
N ILE A 81 -1.09 -12.12 -0.29
CA ILE A 81 -0.08 -11.08 -0.02
C ILE A 81 0.27 -11.06 1.47
N LEU A 82 -0.72 -11.08 2.36
CA LEU A 82 -0.48 -11.13 3.80
C LEU A 82 0.38 -12.35 4.17
N THR A 83 0.08 -13.53 3.62
CA THR A 83 0.84 -14.76 3.87
C THR A 83 2.27 -14.63 3.37
N TRP A 84 2.46 -14.12 2.16
CA TRP A 84 3.79 -13.87 1.60
C TRP A 84 4.58 -12.84 2.42
N TYR A 85 3.94 -11.78 2.87
CA TYR A 85 4.55 -10.74 3.71
C TYR A 85 4.90 -11.26 5.10
N LYS A 86 4.06 -12.11 5.71
CA LYS A 86 4.35 -12.76 6.98
C LYS A 86 5.62 -13.61 6.88
N LYS A 87 5.80 -14.35 5.78
CA LYS A 87 7.02 -15.12 5.50
C LYS A 87 8.25 -14.22 5.33
N LYS A 88 8.10 -13.04 4.72
CA LYS A 88 9.22 -12.15 4.39
C LYS A 88 9.62 -11.20 5.53
N TYR A 89 8.65 -10.74 6.31
CA TYR A 89 8.81 -9.65 7.28
C TYR A 89 8.44 -10.04 8.71
N GLY A 90 7.93 -11.26 8.96
CA GLY A 90 7.51 -11.75 10.26
C GLY A 90 5.98 -11.74 10.44
N ASP A 91 5.50 -12.51 11.42
CA ASP A 91 4.07 -12.84 11.56
C ASP A 91 3.25 -11.83 12.39
N ASN A 92 3.87 -10.75 12.88
CA ASN A 92 3.27 -9.77 13.79
C ASN A 92 2.36 -8.71 13.09
N PHE A 93 1.56 -9.14 12.11
CA PHE A 93 0.55 -8.29 11.49
C PHE A 93 -0.73 -8.24 12.34
N MET A 94 -1.17 -7.05 12.70
CA MET A 94 -2.42 -6.79 13.39
C MET A 94 -3.53 -6.50 12.39
N LYS A 95 -4.72 -7.06 12.61
CA LYS A 95 -5.91 -6.77 11.81
C LYS A 95 -6.61 -5.54 12.37
N VAL A 96 -6.94 -4.60 11.50
CA VAL A 96 -7.72 -3.39 11.80
C VAL A 96 -8.92 -3.37 10.86
N ASP A 97 -10.13 -3.41 11.40
CA ASP A 97 -11.36 -3.40 10.60
C ASP A 97 -11.88 -1.97 10.43
N HIS A 98 -12.12 -1.56 9.18
CA HIS A 98 -12.79 -0.30 8.85
C HIS A 98 -14.24 -0.57 8.42
N PRO A 99 -15.25 0.16 8.94
CA PRO A 99 -16.66 -0.08 8.62
C PRO A 99 -16.95 -0.14 7.11
N GLU A 100 -16.36 0.77 6.34
CA GLU A 100 -16.60 0.87 4.89
C GLU A 100 -15.55 0.19 4.00
N ARG A 101 -14.30 0.09 4.46
CA ARG A 101 -13.16 -0.34 3.62
C ARG A 101 -12.76 -1.79 3.88
N GLY A 102 -13.39 -2.42 4.86
CA GLY A 102 -13.07 -3.77 5.29
C GLY A 102 -11.74 -3.84 6.06
N PRO A 103 -11.12 -5.03 6.10
CA PRO A 103 -9.93 -5.26 6.91
C PRO A 103 -8.67 -4.66 6.28
N ALA A 104 -7.82 -4.09 7.12
CA ALA A 104 -6.43 -3.79 6.84
C ALA A 104 -5.53 -4.60 7.78
N TYR A 105 -4.34 -4.97 7.29
CA TYR A 105 -3.34 -5.67 8.09
C TYR A 105 -2.11 -4.78 8.25
N VAL A 106 -1.74 -4.50 9.49
CA VAL A 106 -0.70 -3.54 9.83
C VAL A 106 0.41 -4.21 10.61
N GLN A 107 1.65 -4.06 10.15
CA GLN A 107 2.85 -4.44 10.89
C GLN A 107 3.68 -3.19 11.18
N LEU A 108 4.19 -3.08 12.40
CA LEU A 108 5.18 -2.07 12.79
C LEU A 108 6.48 -2.79 13.17
N ASN A 109 7.59 -2.36 12.57
CA ASN A 109 8.93 -2.83 12.90
C ASN A 109 9.88 -1.63 12.95
N GLY A 110 10.23 -1.20 14.17
CA GLY A 110 10.94 0.05 14.41
C GLY A 110 10.17 1.22 13.81
N ASN A 111 10.84 2.01 12.96
CA ASN A 111 10.24 3.16 12.29
C ASN A 111 9.49 2.80 10.99
N ARG A 112 9.39 1.51 10.63
CA ARG A 112 8.73 1.08 9.41
C ARG A 112 7.34 0.52 9.70
N ARG A 113 6.33 1.10 9.06
CA ARG A 113 4.97 0.55 8.99
C ARG A 113 4.75 -0.13 7.65
N ILE A 114 4.09 -1.27 7.66
CA ILE A 114 3.54 -1.93 6.46
C ILE A 114 2.03 -2.03 6.65
N THR A 115 1.25 -1.50 5.71
CA THR A 115 -0.22 -1.57 5.73
C THR A 115 -0.73 -2.27 4.48
N ILE A 116 -1.46 -3.37 4.63
CA ILE A 116 -2.02 -4.16 3.52
C ILE A 116 -3.55 -4.02 3.53
N PHE A 117 -4.14 -3.48 2.46
CA PHE A 117 -5.58 -3.24 2.36
C PHE A 117 -6.08 -3.30 0.91
N LYS A 118 -7.38 -3.56 0.72
CA LYS A 118 -7.99 -3.58 -0.61
C LYS A 118 -8.26 -2.17 -1.11
N GLU A 119 -8.02 -1.94 -2.40
CA GLU A 119 -8.46 -0.73 -3.10
C GLU A 119 -9.89 -0.89 -3.64
N ASN A 120 -10.15 -2.04 -4.25
CA ASN A 120 -11.36 -2.40 -4.99
C ASN A 120 -11.37 -3.92 -5.22
N ASP A 121 -12.27 -4.42 -6.07
CA ASP A 121 -12.45 -5.86 -6.34
C ASP A 121 -11.25 -6.58 -6.97
N MET A 122 -10.26 -5.84 -7.50
CA MET A 122 -9.13 -6.42 -8.24
C MET A 122 -7.77 -6.10 -7.64
N ASN A 123 -7.62 -4.96 -6.94
CA ASN A 123 -6.33 -4.48 -6.48
C ASN A 123 -6.21 -4.48 -4.96
N VAL A 124 -5.00 -4.80 -4.50
CA VAL A 124 -4.59 -4.71 -3.10
C VAL A 124 -3.36 -3.82 -3.03
N TRP A 125 -3.34 -2.93 -2.04
CA TRP A 125 -2.18 -2.12 -1.69
C TRP A 125 -1.41 -2.76 -0.55
N ALA A 126 -0.07 -2.74 -0.64
CA ALA A 126 0.82 -2.83 0.51
C ALA A 126 1.67 -1.57 0.56
N VAL A 127 1.49 -0.75 1.60
CA VAL A 127 2.15 0.55 1.73
C VAL A 127 3.20 0.47 2.81
N PHE A 128 4.46 0.66 2.42
CA PHE A 128 5.57 0.84 3.35
C PHE A 128 5.68 2.32 3.70
N THR A 129 5.70 2.67 4.98
CA THR A 129 5.87 4.04 5.43
C THR A 129 7.01 4.14 6.44
N ASP A 130 7.89 5.13 6.27
CA ASP A 130 8.85 5.54 7.28
C ASP A 130 8.18 6.54 8.25
N MET A 131 7.87 6.04 9.44
CA MET A 131 7.19 6.78 10.51
C MET A 131 8.06 7.89 11.11
N SER A 132 9.38 7.90 10.88
CA SER A 132 10.26 8.96 11.40
C SER A 132 10.16 10.26 10.61
N VAL A 133 9.65 10.19 9.38
CA VAL A 133 9.55 11.34 8.45
C VAL A 133 8.16 11.98 8.50
N ILE A 134 7.17 11.29 9.06
CA ILE A 134 5.82 11.83 9.25
C ILE A 134 5.86 12.88 10.36
N LYS A 135 6.13 14.14 9.98
CA LYS A 135 5.97 15.31 10.85
C LYS A 135 4.53 15.80 10.76
N GLU A 136 3.65 15.13 11.49
CA GLU A 136 2.60 15.69 12.36
C GLU A 136 1.49 14.65 12.67
N PRO A 137 0.82 14.77 13.83
CA PRO A 137 -0.09 13.77 14.35
C PRO A 137 -1.39 13.71 13.55
N ILE A 138 -2.07 12.57 13.65
CA ILE A 138 -3.47 12.33 13.23
C ILE A 138 -4.44 13.12 14.15
N ASP A 139 -4.14 14.39 14.42
CA ASP A 139 -4.94 15.30 15.25
C ASP A 139 -5.96 16.11 14.41
N SER A 140 -6.00 15.90 13.09
CA SER A 140 -7.06 16.42 12.21
C SER A 140 -8.38 15.64 12.30
N LEU A 141 -8.50 14.66 13.21
CA LEU A 141 -9.78 14.13 13.68
C LEU A 141 -10.35 14.93 14.88
N LYS A 142 -10.02 16.22 15.01
CA LYS A 142 -10.70 17.11 15.94
C LYS A 142 -11.90 17.79 15.29
N ALA A 143 -13.05 17.50 15.92
CA ALA A 143 -14.26 18.33 16.00
C ALA A 143 -15.15 18.39 14.75
N GLY A 144 -15.80 17.28 14.44
CA GLY A 144 -17.15 17.33 13.88
C GLY A 144 -18.13 17.82 14.95
N ASN A 145 -18.60 19.06 14.77
CA ASN A 145 -19.86 19.64 15.26
C ASN A 145 -20.01 19.88 16.78
N ALA A 146 -19.53 21.04 17.22
CA ALA A 146 -20.26 21.86 18.20
C ALA A 146 -20.14 23.32 17.77
N THR A 147 -20.99 23.74 16.82
CA THR A 147 -21.27 25.17 16.64
C THR A 147 -22.42 25.54 17.58
N ASP A 148 -22.07 26.37 18.56
CA ASP A 148 -22.95 27.12 19.43
C ASP A 148 -24.12 27.75 18.65
N ASP A 149 -25.34 27.38 19.02
CA ASP A 149 -26.53 28.14 18.64
C ASP A 149 -26.65 29.32 19.61
N ASN A 150 -26.03 30.43 19.21
CA ASN A 150 -26.09 31.70 19.91
C ASN A 150 -26.70 32.75 18.98
N THR A 151 -28.01 32.63 18.74
CA THR A 151 -28.76 33.64 17.99
C THR A 151 -29.76 34.35 18.91
N LYS A 152 -29.31 35.46 19.53
CA LYS A 152 -30.19 36.49 20.08
C LYS A 152 -30.63 37.45 18.97
N LYS A 153 -31.96 37.55 18.81
CA LYS A 153 -32.79 38.73 18.47
C LYS A 153 -32.65 39.46 17.12
N SER A 154 -33.75 39.40 16.35
CA SER A 154 -34.49 40.51 15.66
C SER A 154 -35.66 39.82 14.93
N ASN A 155 -36.95 40.12 15.09
CA ASN A 155 -37.74 41.25 15.58
C ASN A 155 -38.78 40.81 16.62
#